data_AF-A0A3D5US23-F1
#
_entry.id   AF-A0A3D5US23-F1
#
_cell.length_a   1.000
_cell.length_b   1.000
_cell.length_c   1.000
_cell.angle_alpha   90.00
_cell.angle_beta   90.00
_cell.angle_gamma   90.00
#
_symmetry.space_group_name_H-M   'P 1'
#
loop_
_entity.id
_entity.type
_entity.pdbx_description
1 polymer ?
#
loop_
_entity_poly.entity_id
_entity_poly.type
_entity_poly.pdbx_seq_one_letter_code
_entity_poly.pdbx_strand_id
1 'polypeptide(L)'
;MTTNITVDSAYEAIAPDDFPAMMEVDRYGKRSTAFDKIISATHDHFWDPQDKKYIDFSAPFDMENEYLVDPAQNPDLKTAVRDKLDEKQKIKLVNMDVQWGLSSILHGEAG
;
A
#
# COMPACT_ATOMS: atom_id res chain seq x y z
N MET A 1 -45.70 8.08 2.09
CA MET A 1 -44.56 7.29 2.57
C MET A 1 -43.42 8.28 2.78
N THR A 2 -42.96 8.46 4.02
CA THR A 2 -41.96 9.47 4.35
C THR A 2 -40.58 8.82 4.26
N THR A 3 -39.81 9.16 3.23
CA THR A 3 -38.46 8.65 3.03
C THR A 3 -37.51 9.42 3.96
N ASN A 4 -37.22 8.88 5.14
CA ASN A 4 -36.16 9.44 6.00
C ASN A 4 -34.81 9.01 5.46
N ILE A 5 -34.25 9.80 4.55
CA ILE A 5 -32.84 9.72 4.19
C ILE A 5 -32.08 10.33 5.36
N THR A 6 -31.15 9.59 5.96
CA THR A 6 -30.23 10.14 6.94
C THR A 6 -29.34 11.16 6.24
N VAL A 7 -29.68 12.44 6.35
CA VAL A 7 -28.88 13.54 5.80
C VAL A 7 -27.84 13.92 6.84
N ASP A 8 -26.55 13.79 6.51
CA ASP A 8 -25.50 14.33 7.35
C ASP A 8 -25.60 15.86 7.39
N SER A 9 -25.52 16.43 8.59
CA SER A 9 -25.51 17.88 8.82
C SER A 9 -24.47 18.63 7.98
N ALA A 10 -23.38 17.97 7.59
CA ALA A 10 -22.34 18.52 6.74
C ALA A 10 -22.82 18.92 5.33
N TYR A 11 -23.91 18.34 4.84
CA TYR A 11 -24.49 18.68 3.54
C TYR A 11 -25.50 19.83 3.60
N GLU A 12 -25.88 20.28 4.81
CA GLU A 12 -26.87 21.33 5.09
C GLU A 12 -28.18 21.20 4.27
N ALA A 13 -28.56 20.01 3.80
CA ALA A 13 -29.56 19.85 2.72
C ALA A 13 -30.92 20.47 3.07
N ILE A 14 -31.52 21.14 2.09
CA ILE A 14 -32.85 21.77 2.20
C ILE A 14 -33.90 20.98 1.45
N ALA A 15 -35.16 21.25 1.77
CA ALA A 15 -36.28 20.59 1.12
C ALA A 15 -36.27 20.86 -0.39
N PRO A 16 -36.61 19.87 -1.24
CA PRO A 16 -36.61 20.03 -2.69
C PRO A 16 -37.54 21.11 -3.23
N ASP A 17 -38.53 21.55 -2.45
CA ASP A 17 -39.52 22.57 -2.77
C ASP A 17 -39.19 23.96 -2.18
N ASP A 18 -38.12 24.08 -1.39
CA ASP A 18 -37.66 25.36 -0.81
C ASP A 18 -36.72 26.10 -1.78
N PHE A 19 -37.29 26.55 -2.90
CA PHE A 19 -36.57 27.27 -3.95
C PHE A 19 -35.86 28.55 -3.46
N PRO A 20 -36.45 29.39 -2.59
CA PRO A 20 -35.75 30.55 -2.05
C PRO A 20 -34.45 30.18 -1.32
N ALA A 21 -34.48 29.15 -0.46
CA ALA A 21 -33.28 28.69 0.24
C ALA A 21 -32.21 28.10 -0.71
N MET A 22 -32.61 27.58 -1.88
CA MET A 22 -31.68 27.13 -2.92
C MET A 22 -30.95 28.28 -3.63
N MET A 23 -31.51 29.49 -3.59
CA MET A 23 -30.95 30.67 -4.25
C MET A 23 -30.00 31.49 -3.34
N GLU A 24 -29.86 31.11 -2.07
CA GLU A 24 -28.98 31.78 -1.11
C GLU A 24 -27.50 31.49 -1.41
N VAL A 25 -26.82 32.44 -2.04
CA VAL A 25 -25.44 32.28 -2.54
C VAL A 25 -24.43 31.97 -1.42
N ASP A 26 -24.57 32.63 -0.27
CA ASP A 26 -23.64 32.48 0.86
C ASP A 26 -23.57 31.04 1.39
N ARG A 27 -24.65 30.27 1.21
CA ARG A 27 -24.73 28.85 1.58
C ARG A 27 -23.66 28.00 0.89
N TYR A 28 -23.40 28.26 -0.39
CA TYR A 28 -22.43 27.49 -1.18
C TYR A 28 -20.98 27.93 -0.95
N GLY A 29 -20.77 29.11 -0.33
CA GLY A 29 -19.45 29.65 -0.01
C GLY A 29 -18.93 29.29 1.39
N LYS A 30 -19.76 28.67 2.25
CA LYS A 30 -19.35 28.28 3.61
C LYS A 30 -18.39 27.10 3.57
N ARG A 31 -17.20 27.31 4.14
CA ARG A 31 -16.22 26.23 4.32
C ARG A 31 -16.77 25.20 5.32
N SER A 32 -16.89 23.95 4.88
CA SER A 32 -17.24 22.83 5.75
C SER A 32 -16.03 22.35 6.55
N THR A 33 -16.21 22.15 7.87
CA THR A 33 -15.20 21.55 8.75
C THR A 33 -15.24 20.03 8.73
N ALA A 34 -16.18 19.41 7.98
CA ALA A 34 -16.31 17.96 7.89
C ALA A 34 -15.03 17.30 7.31
N PHE A 35 -14.34 18.00 6.41
CA PHE A 35 -13.08 17.54 5.83
C PHE A 35 -11.87 17.77 6.74
N ASP A 36 -11.93 18.68 7.72
CA ASP A 36 -10.78 18.97 8.58
C ASP A 36 -10.41 17.74 9.43
N LYS A 37 -11.41 16.97 9.89
CA LYS A 37 -11.17 15.71 10.63
C LYS A 37 -10.52 14.64 9.77
N ILE A 38 -10.97 14.50 8.51
CA ILE A 38 -10.42 13.53 7.55
C ILE A 38 -8.97 13.89 7.19
N ILE A 39 -8.71 15.18 6.94
CA ILE A 39 -7.37 15.68 6.62
C ILE A 39 -6.44 15.56 7.84
N SER A 40 -6.94 15.74 9.06
CA SER A 40 -6.13 15.60 10.28
C SER A 40 -5.79 14.16 10.66
N ALA A 41 -6.55 13.17 10.17
CA ALA A 41 -6.37 11.75 10.47
C ALA A 41 -5.45 11.06 9.44
N THR A 42 -4.37 11.73 9.06
CA THR A 42 -3.43 11.23 8.04
C THR A 42 -2.85 9.86 8.40
N HIS A 43 -2.53 9.61 9.67
CA HIS A 43 -2.00 8.31 10.10
C HIS A 43 -2.98 7.13 9.95
N ASP A 44 -4.30 7.38 9.96
CA ASP A 44 -5.31 6.33 9.80
C ASP A 44 -5.60 6.03 8.33
N HIS A 45 -5.36 7.01 7.45
CA HIS A 45 -5.73 6.94 6.02
C HIS A 45 -4.55 6.72 5.09
N PHE A 46 -3.33 7.11 5.50
CA PHE A 46 -2.12 6.94 4.69
C PHE A 46 -1.29 5.77 5.19
N TRP A 47 -0.75 5.02 4.23
CA TRP A 47 0.19 3.94 4.50
C TRP A 47 1.47 4.52 5.13
N ASP A 48 1.82 4.00 6.29
CA ASP A 48 3.10 4.27 6.94
C ASP A 48 4.08 3.11 6.63
N PRO A 49 5.16 3.37 5.85
CA PRO A 49 6.14 2.35 5.52
C PRO A 49 6.96 1.86 6.73
N GLN A 50 6.95 2.58 7.84
CA GLN A 50 7.63 2.19 9.09
C GLN A 50 6.70 1.41 10.04
N ASP A 51 5.41 1.32 9.73
CA ASP A 51 4.46 0.58 10.55
C ASP A 51 4.65 -0.93 10.34
N LYS A 52 5.13 -1.58 11.41
CA LYS A 52 5.39 -3.02 11.46
C LYS A 52 4.17 -3.89 11.18
N LYS A 53 2.95 -3.34 11.26
CA LYS A 53 1.73 -4.08 10.87
C LYS A 53 1.74 -4.48 9.39
N TYR A 54 2.50 -3.77 8.55
CA TYR A 54 2.67 -4.09 7.14
C TYR A 54 3.95 -4.88 6.90
N ILE A 55 5.11 -4.33 7.29
CA ILE A 55 6.43 -4.95 7.10
C ILE A 55 7.29 -4.67 8.33
N ASP A 56 7.75 -5.73 9.02
CA ASP A 56 8.68 -5.60 10.13
C ASP A 56 10.13 -5.81 9.66
N PHE A 57 10.85 -4.70 9.41
CA PHE A 57 12.27 -4.73 9.05
C PHE A 57 13.20 -5.24 10.15
N SER A 58 12.70 -5.45 11.38
CA SER A 58 13.48 -6.07 12.46
C SER A 58 13.36 -7.59 12.50
N ALA A 59 12.42 -8.18 11.74
CA ALA A 59 12.33 -9.62 11.62
C ALA A 59 13.51 -10.15 10.76
N PRO A 60 14.24 -11.18 11.23
CA PRO A 60 15.31 -11.78 10.44
C PRO A 60 14.73 -12.57 9.26
N PHE A 61 15.42 -12.54 8.12
CA PHE A 61 15.11 -13.42 6.99
C PHE A 61 15.65 -14.83 7.26
N ASP A 62 14.84 -15.87 7.02
CA ASP A 62 15.31 -17.26 7.02
C ASP A 62 15.99 -17.58 5.69
N MET A 63 17.27 -17.26 5.63
CA MET A 63 18.10 -17.44 4.43
C MET A 63 18.37 -18.92 4.07
N GLU A 64 18.11 -19.85 4.99
CA GLU A 64 18.47 -21.26 4.85
C GLU A 64 17.29 -22.14 4.41
N ASN A 65 16.06 -21.77 4.79
CA ASN A 65 14.87 -22.57 4.50
C ASN A 65 13.84 -21.85 3.61
N GLU A 66 13.98 -20.54 3.39
CA GLU A 66 13.03 -19.76 2.59
C GLU A 66 13.68 -19.10 1.37
N TYR A 67 12.95 -19.08 0.27
CA TYR A 67 13.32 -18.32 -0.91
C TYR A 67 12.97 -16.85 -0.72
N LEU A 68 13.92 -15.94 -0.97
CA LEU A 68 13.68 -14.49 -0.92
C LEU A 68 12.75 -13.99 -2.03
N VAL A 69 12.68 -14.72 -3.14
CA VAL A 69 11.80 -14.45 -4.29
C VAL A 69 11.21 -15.77 -4.78
N ASP A 70 10.11 -15.70 -5.53
CA ASP A 70 9.50 -16.90 -6.12
C ASP A 70 10.53 -17.67 -6.99
N PRO A 71 10.86 -18.93 -6.67
CA PRO A 71 11.83 -19.72 -7.42
C PRO A 71 11.44 -19.93 -8.90
N ALA A 72 10.16 -19.81 -9.25
CA ALA A 72 9.72 -19.88 -10.65
C ALA A 72 10.16 -18.65 -11.48
N GLN A 73 10.53 -17.55 -10.83
CA GLN A 73 11.05 -16.35 -11.47
C GLN A 73 12.57 -16.43 -11.71
N ASN A 74 13.30 -17.25 -10.94
CA ASN A 74 14.75 -17.36 -11.06
C ASN A 74 15.15 -18.02 -12.41
N PRO A 75 16.03 -17.41 -13.21
CA PRO A 75 16.44 -17.91 -14.51
C PRO A 75 17.32 -19.17 -14.41
N ASP A 76 18.19 -19.27 -13.41
CA ASP A 76 19.13 -20.38 -13.24
C ASP A 76 18.40 -21.69 -12.93
N LEU A 77 17.32 -21.62 -12.16
CA LEU A 77 16.44 -22.77 -11.89
C LEU A 77 15.61 -23.21 -13.11
N LYS A 78 15.61 -22.46 -14.21
CA LYS A 78 15.00 -22.88 -15.50
C LYS A 78 15.98 -23.66 -16.37
N THR A 79 17.20 -23.87 -15.90
CA THR A 79 18.24 -24.61 -16.61
C THR A 79 18.46 -26.01 -16.01
N ALA A 80 19.35 -26.79 -16.63
CA ALA A 80 19.74 -28.12 -16.14
C ALA A 80 20.42 -28.09 -14.76
N VAL A 81 20.86 -26.92 -14.28
CA VAL A 81 21.43 -26.76 -12.94
C VAL A 81 20.43 -27.18 -11.86
N ARG A 82 19.14 -26.86 -12.03
CA ARG A 82 18.08 -27.22 -11.06
C ARG A 82 18.08 -28.71 -10.72
N ASP A 83 18.28 -29.56 -11.71
CA ASP A 83 18.19 -31.02 -11.55
C ASP A 83 19.44 -31.62 -10.87
N LYS A 84 20.47 -30.80 -10.63
CA LYS A 84 21.71 -31.17 -9.92
C LYS A 84 21.74 -30.71 -8.47
N LEU A 85 20.76 -29.94 -8.03
CA LEU A 85 20.71 -29.33 -6.71
C LEU A 85 19.62 -29.96 -5.84
N ASP A 86 19.91 -30.15 -4.55
CA ASP A 86 18.87 -30.38 -3.54
C ASP A 86 18.11 -29.07 -3.22
N GLU A 87 17.02 -29.17 -2.45
CA GLU A 87 16.18 -27.99 -2.14
C GLU A 87 16.94 -26.90 -1.39
N LYS A 88 17.82 -27.24 -0.44
CA LYS A 88 18.60 -26.24 0.30
C LYS A 88 19.60 -25.53 -0.60
N GLN A 89 20.19 -26.27 -1.53
CA GLN A 89 21.09 -25.72 -2.53
C GLN A 89 20.36 -24.79 -3.52
N LYS A 90 19.12 -25.11 -3.89
CA LYS A 90 18.27 -24.23 -4.71
C LYS A 90 17.94 -22.93 -3.97
N ILE A 91 17.52 -23.02 -2.71
CA ILE A 91 17.25 -21.85 -1.85
C ILE A 91 18.48 -20.96 -1.79
N LYS A 92 19.65 -21.55 -1.50
CA LYS A 92 20.91 -20.82 -1.43
C LYS A 92 21.26 -20.13 -2.75
N LEU A 93 21.15 -20.83 -3.88
CA LEU A 93 21.43 -20.26 -5.21
C LEU A 93 20.55 -19.04 -5.47
N VAL A 94 19.22 -19.19 -5.33
CA VAL A 94 18.27 -18.10 -5.57
C VAL A 94 18.54 -16.91 -4.66
N ASN A 95 18.81 -17.14 -3.38
CA ASN A 95 19.08 -16.08 -2.42
C ASN A 95 20.40 -15.35 -2.73
N MET A 96 21.42 -16.06 -3.23
CA MET A 96 22.67 -15.43 -3.70
C MET A 96 22.45 -14.61 -4.98
N ASP A 97 21.65 -15.09 -5.93
CA ASP A 97 21.34 -14.34 -7.17
C ASP A 97 20.67 -13.00 -6.85
N VAL A 98 19.74 -13.00 -5.88
CA VAL A 98 19.11 -11.77 -5.38
C VAL A 98 20.16 -10.84 -4.77
N GLN A 99 21.04 -11.37 -3.90
CA GLN A 99 22.10 -10.59 -3.28
C GLN A 99 23.04 -9.97 -4.33
N TRP A 100 23.47 -10.73 -5.33
CA TRP A 100 24.33 -10.24 -6.40
C TRP A 100 23.63 -9.22 -7.30
N GLY A 101 22.34 -9.41 -7.58
CA GLY A 101 21.53 -8.43 -8.29
C GLY A 101 21.42 -7.10 -7.54
N LEU A 102 21.14 -7.12 -6.24
CA LEU A 102 21.12 -5.90 -5.42
C LEU A 102 22.51 -5.25 -5.34
N SER A 103 23.55 -6.07 -5.16
CA SER A 103 24.93 -5.59 -5.14
C SER A 103 25.31 -4.90 -6.46
N SER A 104 24.93 -5.47 -7.62
CA SER A 104 25.26 -4.88 -8.92
C SER A 104 24.55 -3.54 -9.15
N ILE A 105 23.30 -3.39 -8.68
CA ILE A 105 22.59 -2.10 -8.71
C ILE A 105 23.33 -1.08 -7.85
N LEU A 106 23.64 -1.42 -6.59
CA LEU A 106 24.30 -0.49 -5.66
C LEU A 106 25.69 -0.04 -6.17
N HIS A 107 26.49 -0.96 -6.69
CA HIS A 107 27.82 -0.63 -7.20
C HIS A 107 27.76 0.01 -8.60
N GLY A 108 26.72 -0.28 -9.39
CA GLY A 108 26.50 0.33 -10.70
C GLY A 108 25.98 1.76 -10.63
N GLU A 109 25.15 2.09 -9.63
CA GLU A 109 24.63 3.44 -9.39
C GLU A 109 25.64 4.37 -8.69
N ALA A 110 26.61 3.80 -7.97
CA ALA A 110 27.68 4.55 -7.31
C ALA A 110 28.94 4.75 -8.18
N GLY A 111 28.95 4.25 -9.42
CA GLY A 111 30.08 4.27 -10.36
C GLY A 111 30.14 5.48 -11.29
#